data_AF-A0A0Q9MUU1-F1
#
_entry.id   AF-A0A0Q9MUU1-F1
#
_cell.length_a   1.000
_cell.length_b   1.000
_cell.length_c   1.000
_cell.angle_alpha   90.00
_cell.angle_beta   90.00
_cell.angle_gamma   90.00
#
_symmetry.space_group_name_H-M   'P 1'
#
loop_
_entity.id
_entity.type
_entity.pdbx_description
1 polymer ?
#
loop_
_entity_poly.entity_id
_entity_poly.type
_entity_poly.pdbx_seq_one_letter_code
_entity_poly.pdbx_strand_id
1 'polypeptide(L)'
;MQVAPDLVHDFAIRGGYRFVLNQIAYPEKMTEGKRYVIHHSWKNTGVGKLPNSLKNWGYKYKLSFALLNKDTGNLSYQMLDMAESPDGLKGFEYKYQSRFCPRDVPPGTYHFGIASVNTANKCEPEIKLAIGNERTNRFCL
;
A
#
# COMPACT_ATOMS: atom_id res chain seq x y z
N MET A 1 19.93 31.17 10.23
CA MET A 1 20.91 30.09 10.47
C MET A 1 20.24 29.09 11.39
N GLN A 2 20.07 27.83 11.00
CA GLN A 2 19.49 26.81 11.88
C GLN A 2 20.53 26.37 12.91
N VAL A 3 20.13 26.19 14.16
CA VAL A 3 21.01 25.65 15.22
C VAL A 3 20.92 24.13 15.30
N ALA A 4 21.88 23.47 15.95
CA ALA A 4 21.92 22.00 16.02
C ALA A 4 20.61 21.35 16.51
N PRO A 5 19.89 21.90 17.52
CA PRO A 5 18.56 21.38 17.89
C PRO A 5 17.52 21.46 16.76
N ASP A 6 17.50 22.54 15.98
CA ASP A 6 16.58 22.70 14.86
C ASP A 6 16.84 21.65 13.77
N LEU A 7 18.12 21.37 13.50
CA LEU A 7 18.53 20.36 12.51
C LEU A 7 18.17 18.94 12.95
N VAL A 8 18.33 18.62 14.25
CA VAL A 8 17.92 17.32 14.81
C VAL A 8 16.41 17.17 14.77
N HIS A 9 15.67 18.24 15.09
CA HIS A 9 14.22 18.25 14.99
C HIS A 9 13.74 18.08 13.54
N ASP A 10 14.34 18.82 12.60
CA ASP A 10 14.06 18.67 11.17
C ASP A 10 14.41 17.26 10.68
N PHE A 11 15.50 16.64 11.16
CA PHE A 11 15.82 15.26 10.84
C PHE A 11 14.80 14.28 11.43
N ALA A 12 14.35 14.46 12.68
CA ALA A 12 13.32 13.61 13.26
C ALA A 12 11.98 13.73 12.52
N ILE A 13 11.62 14.94 12.07
CA ILE A 13 10.39 15.20 11.32
C ILE A 13 10.50 14.76 9.87
N ARG A 14 11.62 14.97 9.19
CA ARG A 14 11.74 14.76 7.73
C ARG A 14 12.43 13.46 7.38
N GLY A 15 13.26 12.96 8.30
CA GLY A 15 13.94 11.69 8.27
C GLY A 15 12.96 10.53 8.08
N GLY A 16 13.49 9.44 7.53
CA GLY A 16 12.70 8.26 7.17
C GLY A 16 11.90 8.41 5.87
N TYR A 17 11.23 7.33 5.48
CA TYR A 17 10.34 7.29 4.32
C TYR A 17 8.91 7.66 4.75
N ARG A 18 8.14 8.25 3.84
CA ARG A 18 6.70 8.47 3.98
C ARG A 18 6.04 8.06 2.68
N PHE A 19 5.66 6.81 2.63
CA PHE A 19 5.09 6.22 1.44
C PHE A 19 3.58 6.48 1.41
N VAL A 20 3.16 7.28 0.43
CA VAL A 20 1.80 7.80 0.30
C VAL A 20 1.20 7.26 -0.99
N LEU A 21 -0.03 6.76 -0.91
CA LEU A 21 -0.85 6.49 -2.09
C LEU A 21 -1.30 7.83 -2.66
N ASN A 22 -0.80 8.18 -3.83
CA ASN A 22 -1.12 9.45 -4.48
C ASN A 22 -2.42 9.36 -5.27
N GLN A 23 -2.60 8.30 -6.06
CA GLN A 23 -3.83 8.04 -6.81
C GLN A 23 -4.13 6.55 -6.86
N ILE A 24 -5.41 6.21 -6.92
CA ILE A 24 -5.87 4.85 -7.21
C ILE A 24 -7.14 4.93 -8.06
N ALA A 25 -7.23 4.07 -9.07
CA ALA A 25 -8.41 3.88 -9.89
C ALA A 25 -8.68 2.39 -10.04
N TYR A 26 -9.90 1.99 -9.69
CA TYR A 26 -10.42 0.64 -9.76
C TYR A 26 -11.89 0.69 -10.24
N PRO A 27 -12.40 -0.38 -10.87
CA PRO A 27 -13.78 -0.42 -11.33
C PRO A 27 -14.76 -0.48 -10.16
N GLU A 28 -15.85 0.28 -10.24
CA GLU A 28 -16.91 0.31 -9.22
C GLU A 28 -17.69 -1.00 -9.11
N LYS A 29 -17.76 -1.76 -10.21
CA LYS A 29 -18.44 -3.05 -10.28
C LYS A 29 -17.48 -4.11 -10.81
N MET A 30 -17.37 -5.20 -10.07
CA MET A 30 -16.56 -6.36 -10.45
C MET A 30 -17.44 -7.60 -10.54
N THR A 31 -17.13 -8.45 -11.51
CA THR A 31 -17.69 -9.79 -11.67
C THR A 31 -16.62 -10.78 -11.29
N GLU A 32 -16.99 -11.77 -10.49
CA GLU A 32 -16.13 -12.88 -10.12
C GLU A 32 -15.51 -13.55 -11.35
N GLY A 33 -14.24 -13.94 -11.24
CA GLY A 33 -13.49 -14.63 -12.29
C GLY A 33 -13.04 -13.75 -13.46
N LYS A 34 -13.53 -12.50 -13.55
CA LYS A 34 -13.05 -11.52 -14.55
C LYS A 34 -11.77 -10.85 -14.08
N ARG A 35 -10.91 -10.53 -15.05
CA ARG A 35 -9.68 -9.77 -14.83
C ARG A 35 -9.94 -8.28 -14.99
N TYR A 36 -9.45 -7.53 -14.03
CA TYR A 36 -9.48 -6.08 -13.96
C TYR A 36 -8.05 -5.55 -13.87
N VAL A 37 -7.89 -4.27 -14.22
CA VAL A 37 -6.64 -3.55 -14.04
C VAL A 37 -6.89 -2.45 -13.02
N ILE A 38 -6.08 -2.43 -11.97
CA ILE A 38 -6.04 -1.36 -10.99
C ILE A 38 -4.87 -0.46 -11.37
N HIS A 39 -5.16 0.82 -11.52
CA HIS A 39 -4.13 1.83 -11.71
C HIS A 39 -3.86 2.47 -10.36
N HIS A 40 -2.59 2.57 -9.98
CA HIS A 40 -2.24 3.25 -8.74
C HIS A 40 -0.90 3.94 -8.85
N SER A 41 -0.76 5.04 -8.10
CA SER A 41 0.49 5.78 -8.04
C SER A 41 0.87 6.06 -6.60
N TRP A 42 2.18 6.00 -6.36
CA TRP A 42 2.77 6.16 -5.04
C TRP A 42 3.84 7.22 -5.05
N LYS A 43 3.99 7.90 -3.91
CA LYS A 43 5.03 8.90 -3.71
C LYS A 43 5.71 8.69 -2.37
N ASN A 44 7.03 8.78 -2.33
CA ASN A 44 7.75 8.96 -1.09
C ASN A 44 7.92 10.46 -0.80
N THR A 45 7.22 10.96 0.21
CA THR A 45 7.32 12.36 0.66
C THR A 45 8.40 12.57 1.72
N GLY A 46 8.99 11.50 2.25
CA GLY A 46 10.12 11.52 3.16
C GLY A 46 11.47 11.60 2.44
N VAL A 47 12.57 11.69 3.20
CA VAL A 47 13.94 11.70 2.66
C VAL A 47 14.61 10.33 2.66
N GLY A 48 14.13 9.38 3.47
CA GLY A 48 14.66 8.03 3.57
C GLY A 48 14.09 7.10 2.49
N LYS A 49 14.90 6.13 2.06
CA LYS A 49 14.49 5.06 1.14
C LYS A 49 13.71 3.98 1.90
N LEU A 50 12.71 3.37 1.27
CA LEU A 50 12.07 2.17 1.83
C LEU A 50 13.09 1.00 1.83
N PRO A 51 13.37 0.34 2.96
CA PRO A 51 14.44 -0.66 3.06
C PRO A 51 14.13 -2.00 2.37
N ASN A 52 13.07 -2.08 1.55
CA ASN A 52 12.65 -3.33 0.92
C ASN A 52 13.64 -3.85 -0.14
N SER A 53 14.50 -2.98 -0.68
CA SER A 53 15.54 -3.37 -1.65
C SER A 53 16.78 -4.01 -1.00
N LEU A 54 16.86 -4.05 0.34
CA LEU A 54 18.00 -4.64 1.05
C LEU A 54 17.89 -6.16 1.03
N LYS A 55 18.95 -6.84 0.54
CA LYS A 55 19.00 -8.31 0.43
C LYS A 55 18.69 -9.01 1.75
N ASN A 56 19.18 -8.48 2.88
CA ASN A 56 18.95 -9.03 4.22
C ASN A 56 17.48 -8.97 4.67
N TRP A 57 16.65 -8.14 4.02
CA TRP A 57 15.23 -8.03 4.29
C TRP A 57 14.37 -8.91 3.35
N GLY A 58 15.00 -9.57 2.38
CA GLY A 58 14.36 -10.61 1.55
C GLY A 58 13.22 -10.11 0.66
N TYR A 59 13.15 -8.81 0.37
CA TYR A 59 12.07 -8.19 -0.42
C TYR A 59 10.66 -8.53 0.11
N LYS A 60 10.56 -8.72 1.43
CA LYS A 60 9.37 -9.28 2.09
C LYS A 60 8.14 -8.39 2.02
N TYR A 61 8.30 -7.08 1.80
CA TYR A 61 7.16 -6.19 1.67
C TYR A 61 6.66 -6.15 0.23
N LYS A 62 5.38 -6.48 0.06
CA LYS A 62 4.67 -6.40 -1.21
C LYS A 62 3.42 -5.57 -1.04
N LEU A 63 2.92 -5.00 -2.12
CA LEU A 63 1.61 -4.39 -2.12
C LEU A 63 0.55 -5.48 -2.19
N SER A 64 -0.60 -5.23 -1.59
CA SER A 64 -1.74 -6.13 -1.63
C SER A 64 -3.03 -5.34 -1.73
N PHE A 65 -3.94 -5.88 -2.53
CA PHE A 65 -5.30 -5.39 -2.70
C PHE A 65 -6.27 -6.36 -2.06
N ALA A 66 -7.32 -5.82 -1.45
CA ALA A 66 -8.30 -6.60 -0.72
C ALA A 66 -9.73 -6.12 -1.00
N LEU A 67 -10.68 -7.05 -0.89
CA LEU A 67 -12.09 -6.73 -0.74
C LEU A 67 -12.48 -7.03 0.70
N LEU A 68 -12.91 -6.01 1.43
CA LEU A 68 -13.46 -6.14 2.77
C LEU A 68 -14.97 -6.05 2.68
N ASN A 69 -15.69 -7.00 3.28
CA ASN A 69 -17.14 -6.95 3.32
C ASN A 69 -17.58 -5.65 4.04
N LYS A 70 -18.48 -4.89 3.41
CA LYS A 70 -18.85 -3.54 3.89
C LYS A 70 -19.48 -3.55 5.28
N ASP A 71 -20.29 -4.58 5.59
CA ASP A 71 -21.06 -4.62 6.83
C ASP A 71 -20.23 -5.15 8.02
N THR A 72 -19.36 -6.13 7.76
CA THR A 72 -18.58 -6.81 8.81
C THR A 72 -17.14 -6.32 8.92
N GLY A 73 -16.61 -5.65 7.89
CA GLY A 73 -15.20 -5.30 7.77
C GLY A 73 -14.26 -6.49 7.54
N ASN A 74 -14.80 -7.70 7.40
CA ASN A 74 -14.01 -8.92 7.26
C ASN A 74 -13.40 -9.05 5.86
N LEU A 75 -12.18 -9.59 5.81
CA LEU A 75 -11.47 -9.87 4.58
C LEU A 75 -12.20 -10.95 3.78
N SER A 76 -12.72 -10.59 2.62
CA SER A 76 -13.42 -11.52 1.70
C SER A 76 -12.52 -11.98 0.55
N TYR A 77 -11.56 -11.16 0.14
CA TYR A 77 -10.59 -11.51 -0.88
C TYR A 77 -9.31 -10.72 -0.68
N GLN A 78 -8.16 -11.34 -0.95
CA GLN A 78 -6.86 -10.69 -0.96
C GLN A 78 -6.05 -11.16 -2.17
N MET A 79 -5.33 -10.23 -2.77
CA MET A 79 -4.39 -10.52 -3.82
C MET A 79 -3.09 -9.76 -3.58
N LEU A 80 -1.97 -10.46 -3.71
CA LEU A 80 -0.66 -9.84 -3.75
C LEU A 80 -0.45 -9.20 -5.11
N ASP A 81 0.01 -7.96 -5.08
CA ASP A 81 0.50 -7.32 -6.28
C ASP A 81 1.85 -7.93 -6.67
N MET A 82 1.95 -8.32 -7.94
CA MET A 82 3.18 -8.83 -8.53
C MET A 82 4.10 -7.69 -8.97
N ALA A 83 3.59 -6.45 -9.06
CA ALA A 83 4.43 -5.28 -9.23
C ALA A 83 5.40 -5.17 -8.04
N GLU A 84 6.69 -5.01 -8.34
CA GLU A 84 7.67 -4.76 -7.30
C GLU A 84 7.30 -3.49 -6.54
N SER A 85 7.36 -3.55 -5.20
CA SER A 85 7.17 -2.37 -4.36
C SER A 85 8.15 -1.28 -4.82
N PRO A 86 7.74 0.00 -4.90
CA PRO A 86 8.61 1.01 -5.44
C PRO A 86 9.87 1.13 -4.59
N ASP A 87 11.02 1.31 -5.23
CA ASP A 87 12.29 1.60 -4.56
C ASP A 87 12.19 2.83 -3.65
N GLY A 88 11.18 3.68 -3.86
CA GLY A 88 10.79 4.72 -2.91
C GLY A 88 11.83 5.82 -2.80
N LEU A 89 12.35 6.34 -3.92
CA LEU A 89 13.19 7.54 -3.91
C LEU A 89 12.30 8.79 -3.73
N LYS A 90 12.78 9.74 -2.93
CA LYS A 90 12.08 11.00 -2.65
C LYS A 90 11.78 11.75 -3.95
N GLY A 91 10.56 12.29 -4.06
CA GLY A 91 10.18 13.21 -5.14
C GLY A 91 9.69 12.54 -6.42
N PHE A 92 9.94 11.24 -6.61
CA PHE A 92 9.40 10.48 -7.73
C PHE A 92 7.98 10.00 -7.44
N GLU A 93 7.11 10.14 -8.44
CA GLU A 93 5.84 9.44 -8.50
C GLU A 93 6.04 8.14 -9.27
N TYR A 94 5.64 7.03 -8.66
CA TYR A 94 5.74 5.71 -9.26
C TYR A 94 4.34 5.22 -9.61
N LYS A 95 4.08 5.03 -10.91
CA LYS A 95 2.79 4.58 -11.45
C LYS A 95 2.86 3.11 -11.83
N TYR A 96 1.82 2.37 -11.47
CA TYR A 96 1.73 0.93 -11.68
C TYR A 96 0.36 0.54 -12.21
N GLN A 97 0.34 -0.63 -12.83
CA GLN A 97 -0.86 -1.32 -13.26
C GLN A 97 -0.83 -2.75 -12.73
N SER A 98 -1.85 -3.09 -11.96
CA SER A 98 -1.88 -4.35 -11.24
C SER A 98 -3.12 -5.13 -11.65
N ARG A 99 -2.92 -6.39 -12.02
CA ARG A 99 -3.99 -7.26 -12.50
C ARG A 99 -4.74 -7.83 -11.32
N PHE A 100 -6.05 -7.56 -11.22
CA PHE A 100 -6.93 -7.99 -10.15
C PHE A 100 -7.98 -8.96 -10.65
N CYS A 101 -8.18 -10.08 -9.97
CA CYS A 101 -9.12 -11.11 -10.42
C CYS A 101 -9.79 -11.77 -9.20
N PRO A 102 -10.88 -11.17 -8.67
CA PRO A 102 -11.56 -11.71 -7.51
C PRO A 102 -12.13 -13.09 -7.83
N ARG A 103 -11.94 -14.04 -6.92
CA ARG A 103 -12.44 -15.42 -6.99
C ARG A 103 -12.97 -15.84 -5.63
N ASP A 104 -13.99 -16.67 -5.65
CA ASP A 104 -14.68 -17.18 -4.47
C ASP A 104 -15.24 -16.03 -3.60
N VAL A 105 -15.73 -14.97 -4.26
CA VAL A 105 -16.27 -13.76 -3.61
C VAL A 105 -17.78 -13.71 -3.79
N PRO A 106 -18.56 -13.80 -2.71
CA PRO A 106 -20.02 -13.68 -2.79
C PRO A 106 -20.46 -12.36 -3.43
N PRO A 107 -21.65 -12.30 -4.06
CA PRO A 107 -22.23 -11.04 -4.48
C PRO A 107 -22.49 -10.13 -3.27
N GLY A 108 -22.10 -8.86 -3.35
CA GLY A 108 -22.27 -7.92 -2.24
C GLY A 108 -21.59 -6.58 -2.48
N THR A 109 -21.63 -5.73 -1.44
CA THR A 109 -20.90 -4.46 -1.43
C THR A 109 -19.64 -4.60 -0.58
N TYR A 110 -18.53 -4.06 -1.09
CA TYR A 110 -17.21 -4.21 -0.49
C TYR A 110 -16.51 -2.86 -0.38
N HIS A 111 -15.70 -2.72 0.66
CA HIS A 111 -14.64 -1.73 0.68
C HIS A 111 -13.42 -2.28 -0.07
N PHE A 112 -12.86 -1.45 -0.94
CA PHE A 112 -11.63 -1.77 -1.62
C PHE A 112 -10.45 -1.35 -0.74
N GLY A 113 -9.66 -2.32 -0.29
CA GLY A 113 -8.53 -2.11 0.59
C GLY A 113 -7.19 -2.20 -0.15
N ILE A 114 -6.23 -1.40 0.28
CA ILE A 114 -4.84 -1.48 -0.16
C ILE A 114 -3.90 -1.45 1.04
N ALA A 115 -2.85 -2.27 1.01
CA ALA A 115 -1.86 -2.31 2.08
C ALA A 115 -0.48 -2.73 1.58
N SER A 116 0.55 -2.37 2.34
CA SER A 116 1.86 -3.01 2.25
C SER A 116 1.92 -4.14 3.27
N VAL A 117 2.06 -5.36 2.77
CA VAL A 117 1.99 -6.59 3.54
C VAL A 117 3.33 -7.30 3.60
N ASN A 118 3.58 -8.03 4.68
CA ASN A 118 4.77 -8.86 4.82
C ASN A 118 4.50 -10.30 4.36
N THR A 119 5.11 -10.70 3.24
CA THR A 119 4.94 -12.05 2.69
C THR A 119 5.58 -13.14 3.54
N ALA A 120 6.54 -12.79 4.41
CA ALA A 120 7.13 -13.71 5.37
C ALA A 120 6.25 -13.91 6.62
N ASN A 121 5.20 -13.10 6.79
CA ASN A 121 4.30 -13.16 7.94
C ASN A 121 2.83 -13.10 7.51
N LYS A 122 2.33 -14.21 6.97
CA LYS A 122 0.91 -14.41 6.61
C LYS A 122 0.30 -13.36 5.67
N CYS A 123 1.12 -12.56 4.99
CA CYS A 123 0.66 -11.43 4.17
C CYS A 123 -0.19 -10.43 4.97
N GLU A 124 0.15 -10.25 6.24
CA GLU A 124 -0.49 -9.24 7.08
C GLU A 124 0.09 -7.84 6.82
N PRO A 125 -0.75 -6.80 6.88
CA PRO A 125 -0.32 -5.41 6.81
C PRO A 125 0.63 -5.04 7.95
N GLU A 126 1.86 -4.66 7.62
CA GLU A 126 2.90 -4.33 8.63
C GLU A 126 3.43 -2.90 8.48
N ILE A 127 3.39 -2.33 7.27
CA ILE A 127 3.78 -0.94 7.04
C ILE A 127 2.51 -0.09 6.97
N LYS A 128 2.34 0.78 7.97
CA LYS A 128 1.27 1.78 7.98
C LYS A 128 1.52 2.81 6.88
N LEU A 129 0.61 2.89 5.92
CA LEU A 129 0.68 3.88 4.84
C LEU A 129 0.38 5.27 5.40
N ALA A 130 1.09 6.27 4.90
CA ALA A 130 0.88 7.67 5.29
C ALA A 130 -0.30 8.27 4.51
N ILE A 131 -1.50 7.73 4.71
CA ILE A 131 -2.74 8.17 4.06
C ILE A 131 -3.64 8.96 5.02
N GLY A 132 -4.38 9.93 4.48
CA GLY A 132 -5.40 10.71 5.22
C GLY A 132 -6.80 10.08 5.21
N ASN A 133 -7.02 9.02 4.44
CA ASN A 133 -8.29 8.31 4.33
C ASN A 133 -8.56 7.38 5.53
N GLU A 134 -9.77 6.82 5.56
CA GLU A 134 -10.18 5.83 6.56
C GLU A 134 -9.23 4.63 6.60
N ARG A 135 -8.86 4.21 7.81
CA ARG A 135 -7.98 3.08 8.06
C ARG A 135 -8.75 2.02 8.82
N THR A 136 -8.74 0.81 8.32
CA THR A 136 -9.05 -0.36 9.15
C THR A 136 -7.77 -0.81 9.86
N ASN A 137 -7.91 -1.65 10.90
CA ASN A 137 -6.75 -2.23 11.59
C ASN A 137 -5.84 -3.07 10.68
N ARG A 138 -6.27 -3.37 9.44
CA ARG A 138 -5.54 -4.18 8.47
C ARG A 138 -5.27 -3.39 7.19
N PHE A 139 -6.28 -2.90 6.49
CA PHE A 139 -6.09 -2.22 5.20
C PHE A 139 -6.45 -0.73 5.25
N CYS A 140 -5.82 0.04 4.36
CA CYS A 140 -6.23 1.41 4.06
C CYS A 140 -7.38 1.36 3.05
N LEU A 141 -8.43 2.15 3.27
CA LEU A 141 -9.63 2.23 2.41
C LEU A 141 -9.60 3.43 1.46
#